data_AF-A0A0D6N1L9-F1
#
_entry.id   AF-A0A0D6N1L9-F1
#
_cell.length_a   1.000
_cell.length_b   1.000
_cell.length_c   1.000
_cell.angle_alpha   90.00
_cell.angle_beta   90.00
_cell.angle_gamma   90.00
#
_symmetry.space_group_name_H-M   'P 1'
#
loop_
_entity.id
_entity.type
_entity.pdbx_description
1 polymer ?
#
loop_
_entity_poly.entity_id
_entity_poly.type
_entity_poly.pdbx_seq_one_letter_code
_entity_poly.pdbx_strand_id
1 'polypeptide(L)'
;MFCLSVSRKWQFGCAAAVMTGLLAVASPGQAEGSGEKAPLAAKSSQVATQPLGQPKRVIGMANPASVHCVDAGGRLEIRTGKAGQYGICHLPDGRSCEEWSYFRTGECSAESLKAH
;
A
#
# COMPACT_ATOMS: atom_id res chain seq x y z
N MET A 1 50.72 2.33 -30.77
CA MET A 1 49.34 2.22 -30.25
C MET A 1 49.28 1.09 -29.25
N PHE A 2 48.86 1.40 -28.03
CA PHE A 2 48.84 0.52 -26.87
C PHE A 2 47.87 -0.67 -27.02
N CYS A 3 48.34 -1.78 -26.47
CA CYS A 3 47.61 -3.01 -26.15
C CYS A 3 46.56 -2.74 -25.05
N LEU A 4 45.30 -3.15 -25.25
CA LEU A 4 44.36 -3.42 -24.14
C LEU A 4 43.74 -4.81 -24.33
N SER A 5 44.59 -5.81 -24.19
CA SER A 5 44.24 -7.04 -23.48
C SER A 5 44.68 -6.85 -22.01
N VAL A 6 44.05 -7.53 -21.05
CA VAL A 6 44.26 -7.45 -19.57
C VAL A 6 43.34 -6.40 -18.91
N SER A 7 42.26 -6.77 -18.20
CA SER A 7 42.39 -7.29 -16.83
C SER A 7 41.09 -7.92 -16.31
N ARG A 8 41.10 -9.25 -16.23
CA ARG A 8 40.43 -9.99 -15.16
C ARG A 8 41.12 -9.65 -13.84
N LYS A 9 40.63 -8.68 -13.06
CA LYS A 9 41.03 -8.56 -11.63
C LYS A 9 40.20 -7.55 -10.82
N TRP A 10 38.96 -7.88 -10.46
CA TRP A 10 38.34 -7.38 -9.22
C TRP A 10 37.66 -8.59 -8.58
N GLN A 11 38.46 -9.54 -8.09
CA GLN A 11 38.78 -9.69 -6.67
C GLN A 11 37.56 -10.08 -5.83
N PHE A 12 37.33 -11.39 -5.77
CA PHE A 12 36.86 -12.09 -4.59
C PHE A 12 37.73 -11.67 -3.39
N GLY A 13 37.14 -10.98 -2.43
CA GLY A 13 37.72 -10.69 -1.14
C GLY A 13 37.02 -11.51 -0.07
N CYS A 14 37.49 -12.74 0.15
CA CYS A 14 37.33 -13.42 1.43
C CYS A 14 38.22 -12.70 2.45
N ALA A 15 37.63 -11.90 3.31
CA ALA A 15 38.29 -11.46 4.54
C ALA A 15 37.35 -11.81 5.70
N ALA A 16 37.64 -12.94 6.35
CA ALA A 16 37.16 -13.24 7.67
C ALA A 16 37.75 -12.23 8.66
N ALA A 17 36.91 -11.58 9.45
CA ALA A 17 37.33 -10.85 10.64
C ALA A 17 36.41 -11.23 11.80
N VAL A 18 37.06 -11.42 12.95
CA VAL A 18 36.66 -12.20 14.11
C VAL A 18 35.75 -11.42 15.07
N MET A 19 34.91 -12.20 15.75
CA MET A 19 34.09 -11.94 16.93
C MET A 19 34.71 -11.04 18.03
N THR A 20 33.93 -10.04 18.45
CA THR A 20 33.76 -9.48 19.81
C THR A 20 32.43 -8.69 19.76
N GLY A 21 31.36 -8.92 20.53
CA GLY A 21 31.22 -9.38 21.91
C GLY A 21 30.87 -8.17 22.80
N LEU A 22 29.69 -8.23 23.47
CA LEU A 22 29.21 -7.35 24.58
C LEU A 22 28.63 -5.96 24.18
N LEU A 23 27.45 -5.48 24.62
CA LEU A 23 26.56 -5.80 25.75
C LEU A 23 25.10 -5.50 25.38
N ALA A 24 24.22 -6.48 25.59
CA ALA A 24 22.81 -6.25 25.81
C ALA A 24 22.62 -5.82 27.28
N VAL A 25 22.09 -4.62 27.52
CA VAL A 25 21.60 -4.24 28.85
C VAL A 25 20.10 -4.49 28.89
N ALA A 26 19.73 -5.56 29.62
CA ALA A 26 18.37 -5.82 30.06
C ALA A 26 18.08 -4.93 31.28
N SER A 27 16.99 -4.18 31.24
CA SER A 27 16.40 -3.59 32.45
C SER A 27 15.27 -4.49 32.97
N PRO A 28 15.21 -4.75 34.29
CA PRO A 28 14.18 -5.55 34.92
C PRO A 28 12.85 -4.79 35.04
N GLY A 29 11.76 -5.53 34.91
CA GLY A 29 10.42 -5.07 35.29
C GLY A 29 10.12 -5.28 36.77
N GLN A 30 9.18 -4.51 37.28
CA GLN A 30 8.26 -4.74 38.41
C GLN A 30 7.13 -3.72 38.22
N ALA A 31 5.88 -4.08 37.90
CA ALA A 31 4.89 -4.86 38.65
C ALA A 31 4.33 -4.12 39.89
N GLU A 32 3.11 -3.57 39.74
CA GLU A 32 2.03 -3.37 40.72
C GLU A 32 0.83 -2.86 39.87
N GLY A 33 -0.42 -3.31 39.96
CA GLY A 33 -1.15 -3.89 41.06
C GLY A 33 -2.50 -3.16 41.12
N SER A 34 -3.56 -3.91 41.43
CA SER A 34 -4.93 -3.45 41.72
C SER A 34 -5.86 -3.21 40.53
N GLY A 35 -6.84 -4.11 40.42
CA GLY A 35 -8.04 -3.86 39.65
C GLY A 35 -8.87 -2.73 40.26
N GLU A 36 -9.72 -2.14 39.43
CA GLU A 36 -10.89 -1.44 39.89
C GLU A 36 -11.97 -1.60 38.82
N LYS A 37 -13.18 -1.76 39.33
CA LYS A 37 -14.38 -2.21 38.65
C LYS A 37 -14.79 -1.34 37.45
N ALA A 38 -15.56 -1.96 36.55
CA ALA A 38 -16.49 -1.26 35.69
C ALA A 38 -17.31 -0.24 36.49
N PRO A 39 -17.64 0.88 35.86
CA PRO A 39 -19.07 1.14 35.69
C PRO A 39 -19.43 1.28 34.22
N LEU A 40 -20.48 0.53 33.86
CA LEU A 40 -21.45 0.99 32.87
C LEU A 40 -21.89 2.42 33.26
N ALA A 41 -22.07 3.25 32.23
CA ALA A 41 -22.67 4.59 32.26
C ALA A 41 -21.71 5.79 32.36
N ALA A 42 -21.31 6.28 31.20
CA ALA A 42 -21.66 7.65 30.81
C ALA A 42 -21.95 7.64 29.30
N LYS A 43 -23.24 7.73 28.96
CA LYS A 43 -23.70 8.06 27.61
C LYS A 43 -23.04 9.36 27.19
N SER A 44 -22.01 9.30 26.34
CA SER A 44 -21.62 10.47 25.57
C SER A 44 -22.71 10.68 24.54
N SER A 45 -23.64 11.55 24.92
CA SER A 45 -24.73 12.07 24.11
C SER A 45 -24.12 12.91 22.99
N GLN A 46 -23.55 12.24 22.00
CA GLN A 46 -23.21 12.87 20.73
C GLN A 46 -24.51 12.93 19.94
N VAL A 47 -25.26 14.02 20.17
CA VAL A 47 -26.20 14.51 19.17
C VAL A 47 -25.36 14.95 17.99
N ALA A 48 -25.03 13.98 17.12
CA ALA A 48 -24.58 14.26 15.78
C ALA A 48 -25.82 14.79 15.03
N THR A 49 -26.00 16.10 15.05
CA THR A 49 -26.82 16.78 14.06
C THR A 49 -26.16 16.55 12.70
N GLN A 50 -26.46 15.42 12.08
CA GLN A 50 -26.19 15.20 10.67
C GLN A 50 -27.11 16.18 9.93
N PRO A 51 -26.59 17.13 9.13
CA PRO A 51 -27.45 18.02 8.37
C PRO A 51 -28.32 17.18 7.43
N LEU A 52 -29.63 17.22 7.69
CA LEU A 52 -30.65 16.57 6.90
C LEU A 52 -30.64 17.20 5.49
N GLY A 53 -30.32 16.41 4.47
CA GLY A 53 -30.56 16.81 3.09
C GLY A 53 -29.44 17.63 2.45
N GLN A 54 -28.24 17.06 2.34
CA GLN A 54 -27.48 17.33 1.12
C GLN A 54 -28.17 16.53 0.01
N PRO A 55 -28.66 17.13 -1.10
CA PRO A 55 -29.01 16.32 -2.26
C PRO A 55 -27.75 15.52 -2.58
N LYS A 56 -27.81 14.20 -2.41
CA LYS A 56 -26.74 13.31 -2.86
C LYS A 56 -26.65 13.57 -4.34
N ARG A 57 -25.74 14.47 -4.75
CA ARG A 57 -25.47 14.73 -6.16
C ARG A 57 -25.29 13.33 -6.73
N VAL A 58 -26.16 12.97 -7.67
CA VAL A 58 -26.01 11.74 -8.41
C VAL A 58 -24.80 12.03 -9.31
N ILE A 59 -23.61 11.88 -8.73
CA ILE A 59 -22.34 12.16 -9.41
C ILE A 59 -22.22 11.09 -10.48
N GLY A 60 -22.55 11.47 -11.71
CA GLY A 60 -22.17 10.79 -12.95
C GLY A 60 -22.69 9.36 -13.12
N MET A 61 -22.74 8.92 -14.37
CA MET A 61 -22.70 7.48 -14.65
C MET A 61 -21.42 6.90 -14.01
N ALA A 62 -21.48 5.69 -13.47
CA ALA A 62 -20.29 5.01 -12.97
C ALA A 62 -19.24 4.89 -14.10
N ASN A 63 -17.97 5.05 -13.76
CA ASN A 63 -16.90 4.83 -14.72
C ASN A 63 -16.91 3.35 -15.15
N PRO A 64 -17.07 3.03 -16.45
CA PRO A 64 -17.14 1.65 -16.91
C PRO A 64 -15.87 0.83 -16.59
N ALA A 65 -14.68 1.45 -16.61
CA ALA A 65 -13.44 0.78 -16.23
C ALA A 65 -13.41 0.42 -14.74
N SER A 66 -13.91 1.33 -13.90
CA SER A 66 -14.04 1.14 -12.46
C SER A 66 -15.01 0.00 -12.14
N VAL A 67 -16.16 -0.05 -12.84
CA VAL A 67 -17.14 -1.14 -12.70
C VAL A 67 -16.54 -2.46 -13.13
N HIS A 68 -15.85 -2.51 -14.26
CA HIS A 68 -15.18 -3.73 -14.75
C HIS A 68 -14.15 -4.27 -13.75
N CYS A 69 -13.38 -3.40 -13.10
CA CYS A 69 -12.45 -3.82 -12.03
C CYS A 69 -13.18 -4.49 -10.86
N VAL A 70 -14.28 -3.88 -10.38
CA VAL A 70 -15.05 -4.40 -9.25
C VAL A 70 -15.78 -5.69 -9.62
N ASP A 71 -16.34 -5.78 -10.83
CA ASP A 71 -17.01 -6.98 -11.35
C ASP A 71 -16.03 -8.15 -11.52
N ALA A 72 -14.76 -7.88 -11.83
CA ALA A 72 -13.68 -8.87 -11.82
C ALA A 72 -13.26 -9.32 -10.40
N GLY A 73 -13.93 -8.84 -9.35
CA GLY A 73 -13.60 -9.11 -7.94
C GLY A 73 -12.40 -8.32 -7.44
N GLY A 74 -11.96 -7.29 -8.19
CA GLY A 74 -10.85 -6.43 -7.84
C GLY A 74 -11.25 -5.29 -6.90
N ARG A 75 -10.25 -4.63 -6.34
CA ARG A 75 -10.38 -3.38 -5.58
C ARG A 75 -9.86 -2.22 -6.42
N LEU A 76 -10.72 -1.25 -6.66
CA LEU A 76 -10.34 -0.01 -7.32
C LEU A 76 -9.67 0.96 -6.35
N GLU A 77 -8.58 1.56 -6.81
CA GLU A 77 -7.83 2.60 -6.10
C GLU A 77 -7.59 3.79 -7.04
N ILE A 78 -8.13 4.96 -6.70
CA ILE A 78 -7.93 6.16 -7.51
C ILE A 78 -6.66 6.87 -7.06
N ARG A 79 -5.78 7.19 -8.01
CA ARG A 79 -4.54 7.92 -7.81
C ARG A 79 -4.48 9.14 -8.69
N THR A 80 -3.73 10.14 -8.25
CA THR A 80 -3.45 11.36 -9.02
C THR A 80 -2.07 11.23 -9.65
N GLY A 81 -2.02 11.23 -10.98
CA GLY A 81 -0.80 11.24 -11.78
C GLY A 81 -0.59 12.58 -12.48
N LYS A 82 0.41 12.64 -13.36
CA LYS A 82 0.76 13.88 -14.09
C LYS A 82 -0.35 14.36 -15.03
N ALA A 83 -1.12 13.42 -15.60
CA ALA A 83 -2.18 13.69 -16.57
C ALA A 83 -3.58 13.84 -15.94
N GLY A 84 -3.69 13.76 -14.61
CA GLY A 84 -4.96 13.77 -13.89
C GLY A 84 -5.13 12.53 -13.02
N GLN A 85 -6.38 12.22 -12.65
CA GLN A 85 -6.68 11.02 -11.86
C GLN A 85 -6.77 9.78 -12.77
N TYR A 86 -6.22 8.67 -12.29
CA TYR A 86 -6.29 7.36 -12.93
C TYR A 86 -6.67 6.31 -11.88
N GLY A 87 -7.32 5.24 -12.33
CA GLY A 87 -7.68 4.11 -11.48
C GLY A 87 -6.66 2.98 -11.59
N ILE A 88 -6.28 2.43 -10.45
CA ILE A 88 -5.52 1.19 -10.33
C ILE A 88 -6.49 0.11 -9.89
N CYS A 89 -6.56 -0.97 -10.66
CA CYS A 89 -7.31 -2.16 -10.28
C CYS A 89 -6.37 -3.16 -9.59
N HIS A 90 -6.69 -3.53 -8.35
CA HIS A 90 -6.01 -4.60 -7.61
C HIS A 90 -6.84 -5.87 -7.67
N LEU A 91 -6.39 -6.86 -8.43
CA LEU A 91 -7.06 -8.13 -8.59
C LEU A 91 -6.85 -9.05 -7.37
N PRO A 92 -7.75 -10.02 -7.14
CA PRO A 92 -7.64 -10.98 -6.04
C PRO A 92 -6.47 -11.95 -6.20
N ASP A 93 -5.92 -12.09 -7.41
CA ASP A 93 -4.72 -12.87 -7.71
C ASP A 93 -3.40 -12.15 -7.33
N GLY A 94 -3.50 -10.91 -6.83
CA GLY A 94 -2.37 -10.08 -6.43
C GLY A 94 -1.78 -9.23 -7.55
N ARG A 95 -2.32 -9.27 -8.77
CA ARG A 95 -1.91 -8.36 -9.85
C ARG A 95 -2.52 -6.99 -9.66
N SER A 96 -1.79 -5.98 -10.12
CA SER A 96 -2.27 -4.60 -10.21
C SER A 96 -2.03 -4.06 -11.61
N CYS A 97 -3.02 -3.36 -12.15
CA CYS A 97 -2.97 -2.75 -13.49
C CYS A 97 -3.82 -1.49 -13.53
N GLU A 98 -3.63 -0.69 -14.57
CA GLU A 98 -4.44 0.50 -14.81
C GLU A 98 -5.84 0.11 -15.31
N GLU A 99 -6.88 0.74 -14.78
CA GLU A 99 -8.28 0.32 -14.99
C GLU A 99 -8.72 0.40 -16.46
N TRP A 100 -8.33 1.45 -17.20
CA TRP A 100 -8.73 1.64 -18.60
C TRP A 100 -7.99 0.72 -19.56
N SER A 101 -6.76 0.34 -19.21
CA SER A 101 -5.96 -0.64 -19.94
C SER A 101 -6.60 -2.01 -19.76
N TYR A 102 -6.90 -2.40 -18.52
CA TYR A 102 -7.56 -3.67 -18.22
C TYR A 102 -8.95 -3.76 -18.86
N PHE A 103 -9.75 -2.70 -18.82
CA PHE A 103 -11.06 -2.66 -19.47
C PHE A 103 -11.00 -2.86 -20.99
N ARG A 104 -9.97 -2.35 -21.66
CA ARG A 104 -9.85 -2.43 -23.13
C ARG A 104 -9.21 -3.73 -23.61
N THR A 105 -8.25 -4.27 -22.88
CA THR A 105 -7.51 -5.47 -23.28
C THR A 105 -8.06 -6.74 -22.66
N GLY A 106 -8.75 -6.65 -21.51
CA GLY A 106 -9.08 -7.80 -20.67
C GLY A 106 -7.87 -8.40 -19.94
N GLU A 107 -6.68 -7.82 -20.10
CA GLU A 107 -5.43 -8.32 -19.53
C GLU A 107 -4.89 -7.36 -18.48
N CYS A 108 -4.78 -7.83 -17.24
CA CYS A 108 -4.17 -7.05 -16.17
C CYS A 108 -2.66 -7.22 -16.19
N SER A 109 -1.98 -6.18 -16.70
CA SER A 109 -0.52 -6.07 -16.80
C SER A 109 -0.02 -4.90 -15.97
N ALA A 110 1.01 -5.13 -15.14
CA ALA A 110 1.60 -4.11 -14.29
C ALA A 110 2.35 -3.03 -15.08
N GLU A 111 2.74 -3.33 -16.32
CA GLU A 111 3.37 -2.39 -17.24
C GLU A 111 2.48 -1.17 -17.51
N SER A 112 1.15 -1.36 -17.54
CA SER A 112 0.18 -0.28 -17.75
C SER A 112 0.26 0.83 -16.69
N LEU A 113 0.74 0.52 -15.48
CA LEU A 113 0.88 1.50 -14.40
C LEU A 113 2.02 2.50 -14.61
N LYS A 114 2.98 2.19 -15.49
CA LYS A 114 4.12 3.08 -15.77
C LYS A 114 3.74 4.32 -16.59
N ALA A 115 2.50 4.38 -17.09
CA ALA A 115 2.02 5.43 -17.98
C ALA A 115 1.57 6.73 -17.28
N HIS A 116 1.53 6.77 -15.94
CA HIS A 116 0.90 7.85 -15.15
C HIS A 116 1.83 8.49 -14.10
#